data_AF-A0A1J3EK45-F1
#
_entry.id   AF-A0A1J3EK45-F1
#
_cell.length_a   1.000
_cell.length_b   1.000
_cell.length_c   1.000
_cell.angle_alpha   90.00
_cell.angle_beta   90.00
_cell.angle_gamma   90.00
#
_symmetry.space_group_name_H-M   'P 1'
#
loop_
_entity.id
_entity.type
_entity.pdbx_description
1 polymer ?
#
loop_
_entity_poly.entity_id
_entity_poly.type
_entity_poly.pdbx_seq_one_letter_code
_entity_poly.pdbx_strand_id
1 'polypeptide(L)'
;RKFRLKVEDVQGTNLLTQFYGMDMTTDKLRSLVRKWHSLIETHVDVKTTDGYTLRLFVIGFTKRRPNQNRKTSYAQSSQVRAIRKKFVHIVQRESNVDLNELVAKFIPEIIGKEIEKATQGIYPLQNVFIRKVKTLRAPKVDVGKLLE
;
A
#
# COMPACT_ATOMS: atom_id res chain seq x y z
N ARG A 1 1.43 -10.56 -5.98
CA ARG A 1 0.58 -9.34 -6.15
C ARG A 1 -0.06 -9.39 -7.54
N LYS A 2 -1.22 -8.77 -7.76
CA LYS A 2 -1.87 -8.69 -9.08
C LYS A 2 -1.80 -7.23 -9.55
N PHE A 3 -1.11 -6.99 -10.66
CA PHE A 3 -1.03 -5.68 -11.29
C PHE A 3 -2.09 -5.57 -12.39
N ARG A 4 -2.71 -4.40 -12.51
CA ARG A 4 -3.62 -4.06 -13.60
C ARG A 4 -2.90 -3.04 -14.46
N LEU A 5 -2.73 -3.38 -15.73
CA LEU A 5 -2.16 -2.51 -16.74
C LEU A 5 -3.29 -2.08 -17.69
N LYS A 6 -3.29 -0.81 -18.08
CA LYS A 6 -4.23 -0.25 -19.04
C LYS A 6 -3.46 0.10 -20.31
N VAL A 7 -3.99 -0.29 -21.47
CA VAL A 7 -3.45 0.12 -22.77
C VAL A 7 -3.75 1.62 -22.95
N GLU A 8 -2.72 2.38 -23.29
CA GLU A 8 -2.82 3.82 -23.53
C GLU A 8 -2.56 4.18 -25.00
N ASP A 9 -1.65 3.47 -25.67
CA ASP A 9 -1.30 3.73 -27.07
C ASP A 9 -1.11 2.43 -27.88
N VAL A 10 -1.32 2.51 -29.19
CA VAL A 10 -1.20 1.41 -30.15
C VAL A 10 -0.19 1.77 -31.22
N GLN A 11 0.95 1.08 -31.23
CA GLN A 11 2.04 1.29 -32.16
C GLN A 11 2.15 0.10 -33.11
N GLY A 12 1.39 0.15 -34.21
CA GLY A 12 1.32 -0.95 -35.17
C GLY A 12 0.76 -2.22 -34.49
N THR A 13 1.62 -3.22 -34.29
CA THR A 13 1.27 -4.46 -33.58
C THR A 13 1.57 -4.43 -32.08
N ASN A 14 2.25 -3.39 -31.58
CA ASN A 14 2.63 -3.26 -30.18
C ASN A 14 1.61 -2.40 -29.42
N LEU A 15 1.28 -2.81 -28.18
CA LEU A 15 0.39 -2.08 -27.29
C LEU A 15 1.20 -1.55 -26.11
N LEU A 16 1.25 -0.23 -25.94
CA LEU A 16 1.91 0.38 -24.79
C LEU A 16 0.93 0.47 -23.62
N THR A 17 1.38 -0.03 -22.47
CA THR A 17 0.53 -0.15 -21.28
C THR A 17 1.10 0.60 -20.09
N GLN A 18 0.23 1.25 -19.34
CA GLN A 18 0.58 1.93 -18.10
C GLN A 18 -0.06 1.28 -16.87
N PHE A 19 0.52 1.52 -15.70
CA PHE A 19 -0.03 1.08 -14.43
C PHE A 19 -1.41 1.70 -14.14
N TYR A 20 -2.40 0.85 -13.87
CA TYR A 20 -3.77 1.26 -13.54
C TYR A 20 -4.18 0.90 -12.10
N GLY A 21 -3.53 -0.10 -11.50
CA GLY A 21 -3.84 -0.48 -10.14
C GLY A 21 -3.16 -1.76 -9.71
N MET A 22 -3.32 -2.07 -8.43
CA MET A 22 -2.71 -3.25 -7.81
C MET A 22 -3.68 -3.85 -6.81
N ASP A 23 -3.71 -5.18 -6.71
CA ASP A 23 -4.45 -5.90 -5.68
C ASP A 23 -3.61 -7.03 -5.09
N MET A 24 -3.90 -7.39 -3.85
CA MET A 24 -3.38 -8.61 -3.24
C MET A 24 -4.16 -9.82 -3.75
N THR A 25 -3.53 -10.99 -3.79
CA THR A 25 -4.25 -12.22 -4.14
C THR A 25 -5.18 -12.62 -2.98
N THR A 26 -6.33 -13.20 -3.31
CA THR A 26 -7.40 -13.49 -2.34
C THR A 26 -6.98 -14.56 -1.32
N ASP A 27 -6.24 -15.56 -1.79
CA ASP A 27 -5.58 -16.59 -0.97
C ASP A 27 -4.62 -15.96 0.04
N LYS A 28 -3.75 -15.04 -0.39
CA LYS A 28 -2.81 -14.37 0.50
C LYS A 28 -3.54 -13.53 1.54
N LEU A 29 -4.53 -12.73 1.13
CA LEU A 29 -5.32 -11.90 2.05
C LEU A 29 -6.01 -12.76 3.12
N ARG A 30 -6.66 -13.86 2.71
CA ARG A 30 -7.31 -14.80 3.64
C ARG A 30 -6.31 -15.49 4.57
N SER A 31 -5.09 -15.77 4.11
CA SER A 31 -4.04 -16.40 4.94
C SER A 31 -3.54 -15.51 6.08
N LEU A 32 -3.62 -14.19 5.92
CA LEU A 32 -3.12 -13.19 6.86
C LEU A 32 -4.11 -12.94 8.00
N VAL A 33 -5.41 -12.91 7.69
CA VAL A 33 -6.46 -12.68 8.69
C VAL A 33 -6.62 -13.93 9.54
N ARG A 34 -6.14 -13.89 10.80
CA ARG A 34 -6.35 -14.96 11.78
C ARG A 34 -6.90 -14.40 13.09
N LYS A 35 -7.28 -15.30 14.00
CA LYS A 35 -7.73 -14.91 15.34
C LYS A 35 -6.55 -14.44 16.20
N TRP A 36 -6.88 -13.79 17.33
CA TRP A 36 -5.96 -13.44 18.42
C TRP A 36 -4.98 -12.28 18.16
N HIS A 37 -5.16 -11.54 17.07
CA HIS A 37 -4.47 -10.28 16.82
C HIS A 37 -5.45 -9.24 16.27
N SER A 38 -5.10 -7.97 16.38
CA SER A 38 -5.91 -6.87 15.85
C SER A 38 -5.54 -6.63 14.39
N LEU A 39 -6.57 -6.51 13.55
CA LEU A 39 -6.45 -6.01 12.19
C LEU A 39 -6.52 -4.47 12.22
N ILE A 40 -5.56 -3.82 11.56
CA ILE A 40 -5.49 -2.38 11.43
C ILE A 40 -5.47 -2.04 9.95
N GLU A 41 -6.53 -1.38 9.50
CA GLU A 41 -6.68 -0.94 8.11
C GLU A 41 -6.91 0.57 8.03
N THR A 42 -6.38 1.16 6.96
CA THR A 42 -6.55 2.55 6.58
C THR A 42 -6.58 2.67 5.05
N HIS A 43 -7.29 3.67 4.53
CA HIS A 43 -7.16 4.10 3.15
C HIS A 43 -6.69 5.55 3.11
N VAL A 44 -5.94 5.90 2.07
CA VAL A 44 -5.39 7.24 1.86
C VAL A 44 -5.53 7.60 0.39
N ASP A 45 -6.00 8.81 0.14
CA ASP A 45 -5.96 9.43 -1.18
C ASP A 45 -4.69 10.25 -1.30
N VAL A 46 -3.90 9.96 -2.32
CA VAL A 46 -2.64 10.62 -2.61
C VAL A 46 -2.63 11.11 -4.03
N LYS A 47 -1.95 12.22 -4.24
CA LYS A 47 -1.70 12.79 -5.55
C LYS A 47 -0.21 12.68 -5.84
N THR A 48 0.15 12.07 -6.96
CA THR A 48 1.54 12.05 -7.43
C THR A 48 1.91 13.39 -8.05
N THR A 49 3.21 13.62 -8.19
CA THR A 49 3.82 14.75 -8.91
C THR A 49 3.33 14.86 -10.35
N ASP A 50 3.18 13.73 -11.05
CA ASP A 50 2.64 13.63 -12.42
C ASP A 50 1.16 13.96 -12.56
N GLY A 51 0.44 14.17 -11.44
CA GLY A 51 -0.98 14.48 -11.44
C GLY A 51 -1.92 13.28 -11.39
N TYR A 52 -1.41 12.05 -11.18
CA TYR A 52 -2.28 10.91 -10.86
C TYR A 52 -2.86 11.06 -9.46
N THR A 53 -4.13 10.74 -9.31
CA THR A 53 -4.77 10.62 -7.99
C THR A 53 -5.02 9.14 -7.72
N LEU A 54 -4.39 8.59 -6.69
CA LEU A 54 -4.47 7.18 -6.32
C LEU A 54 -5.09 7.03 -4.92
N ARG A 55 -5.90 5.98 -4.74
CA ARG A 55 -6.36 5.51 -3.43
C ARG A 55 -5.60 4.26 -3.02
N LEU A 56 -4.80 4.39 -1.98
CA LEU A 56 -4.00 3.32 -1.39
C LEU A 56 -4.74 2.73 -0.19
N PHE A 57 -4.81 1.41 -0.12
CA PHE A 57 -5.32 0.68 1.04
C PHE A 57 -4.16 -0.01 1.74
N VAL A 58 -3.93 0.33 3.00
CA VAL A 58 -2.91 -0.31 3.84
C VAL A 58 -3.58 -1.24 4.82
N ILE A 59 -3.01 -2.43 4.98
CA ILE A 59 -3.38 -3.42 5.98
C ILE A 59 -2.18 -3.74 6.85
N GLY A 60 -2.39 -3.92 8.14
CA GLY A 60 -1.37 -4.38 9.08
C GLY A 60 -1.99 -5.16 10.23
N PHE A 61 -1.21 -6.03 10.84
CA PHE A 61 -1.64 -6.88 11.94
C PHE A 61 -0.72 -6.69 13.14
N THR A 62 -1.26 -6.81 14.34
CA THR A 62 -0.43 -6.78 15.54
C THR A 62 0.42 -8.05 15.66
N LYS A 63 1.67 -7.88 16.09
CA LYS A 63 2.64 -8.96 16.28
C LYS A 63 2.62 -9.44 17.73
N ARG A 64 2.61 -10.76 17.91
CA ARG A 64 2.83 -11.38 19.22
C ARG A 64 4.33 -11.34 19.54
N ARG A 65 4.68 -10.91 20.75
CA ARG A 65 6.08 -10.94 21.20
C ARG A 65 6.51 -12.38 21.51
N PRO A 66 7.76 -12.78 21.26
CA PRO A 66 8.23 -14.15 21.52
C PRO A 66 7.96 -14.62 22.97
N ASN A 67 8.20 -13.75 23.96
CA ASN A 67 8.06 -14.08 25.38
C ASN A 67 6.68 -13.73 25.95
N GLN A 68 5.65 -13.68 25.11
CA GLN A 68 4.30 -13.31 25.55
C GLN A 68 3.48 -14.53 25.98
N ASN A 69 3.18 -14.64 27.27
CA ASN A 69 2.36 -15.73 27.84
C ASN A 69 0.91 -15.68 27.34
N ARG A 70 0.35 -14.47 27.18
CA ARG A 70 -1.02 -14.28 26.68
C ARG A 70 -1.11 -14.69 25.21
N LYS A 71 -2.11 -15.51 24.86
CA LYS A 71 -2.36 -15.95 23.47
C LYS A 71 -2.73 -14.79 22.53
N THR A 72 -3.31 -13.72 23.07
CA THR A 72 -3.87 -12.60 22.29
C THR A 72 -2.96 -11.37 22.29
N SER A 73 -2.75 -10.76 21.13
CA SER A 73 -2.03 -9.50 20.94
C SER A 73 -2.98 -8.40 20.45
N TYR A 74 -3.92 -7.97 21.29
CA TYR A 74 -4.86 -6.90 20.92
C TYR A 74 -4.29 -5.52 21.24
N ALA A 75 -4.40 -4.59 20.29
CA ALA A 75 -4.08 -3.19 20.51
C ALA A 75 -5.30 -2.45 21.05
N GLN A 76 -5.09 -1.51 21.98
CA GLN A 76 -6.16 -0.64 22.48
C GLN A 76 -6.63 0.34 21.39
N SER A 77 -7.86 0.85 21.51
CA SER A 77 -8.42 1.77 20.52
C SER A 77 -7.59 3.05 20.30
N SER A 78 -6.95 3.56 21.36
CA SER A 78 -6.01 4.69 21.29
C SER A 78 -4.79 4.36 20.43
N GLN A 79 -4.18 3.19 20.65
CA GLN A 79 -3.04 2.70 19.87
C GLN A 79 -3.42 2.48 18.41
N VAL A 80 -4.59 1.88 18.14
CA VAL A 80 -5.09 1.70 16.76
C VAL A 80 -5.23 3.05 16.04
N ARG A 81 -5.80 4.08 16.70
CA ARG A 81 -5.90 5.43 16.11
C ARG A 81 -4.52 6.05 15.85
N ALA A 82 -3.58 5.90 16.78
CA ALA A 82 -2.22 6.40 16.62
C ALA A 82 -1.47 5.71 15.46
N ILE A 83 -1.61 4.38 15.33
CA ILE A 83 -1.04 3.60 14.22
C ILE A 83 -1.66 4.03 12.88
N ARG A 84 -2.98 4.21 12.82
CA ARG A 84 -3.65 4.70 11.61
C ARG A 84 -3.13 6.07 11.19
N LYS A 85 -2.88 6.98 12.14
CA LYS A 85 -2.27 8.29 11.85
C LYS A 85 -0.87 8.16 11.26
N LYS A 86 -0.05 7.22 11.78
CA LYS A 86 1.27 6.92 11.22
C LYS A 86 1.20 6.28 9.82
N PHE A 87 0.21 5.42 9.55
CA PHE A 87 -0.01 4.87 8.21
C PHE A 87 -0.26 5.99 7.20
N VAL A 88 -1.19 6.91 7.52
CA VAL A 88 -1.51 8.05 6.63
C VAL A 88 -0.26 8.89 6.36
N HIS A 89 0.47 9.26 7.41
CA HIS A 89 1.64 10.12 7.30
C HIS A 89 2.74 9.53 6.42
N ILE A 90 3.08 8.25 6.60
CA ILE A 90 4.16 7.59 5.85
C ILE A 90 3.73 7.39 4.40
N VAL A 91 2.50 6.95 4.17
CA VAL A 91 1.97 6.78 2.80
C VAL A 91 1.98 8.10 2.06
N GLN A 92 1.53 9.20 2.67
CA GLN A 92 1.55 10.52 2.03
C GLN A 92 2.95 10.99 1.70
N ARG A 93 3.91 10.80 2.62
CA ARG A 93 5.31 11.15 2.39
C ARG A 93 5.93 10.36 1.24
N GLU A 94 5.72 9.04 1.22
CA GLU A 94 6.31 8.17 0.20
C GLU A 94 5.65 8.28 -1.18
N SER A 95 4.41 8.80 -1.23
CA SER A 95 3.65 8.97 -2.46
C SER A 95 3.91 10.31 -3.17
N ASN A 96 4.75 11.18 -2.61
CA ASN A 96 5.14 12.45 -3.25
C ASN A 96 6.27 12.24 -4.27
N VAL A 97 6.04 11.33 -5.21
CA VAL A 97 6.97 10.93 -6.28
C VAL A 97 6.16 10.61 -7.54
N ASP A 98 6.85 10.45 -8.65
CA ASP A 98 6.27 10.08 -9.95
C ASP A 98 5.64 8.69 -9.91
N LEU A 99 4.74 8.40 -10.86
CA LEU A 99 4.02 7.12 -10.87
C LEU A 99 4.97 5.92 -11.01
N ASN A 100 5.98 6.03 -11.86
CA ASN A 100 6.96 4.98 -12.13
C ASN A 100 7.79 4.66 -10.87
N GLU A 101 8.26 5.69 -10.17
CA GLU A 101 9.00 5.52 -8.91
C GLU A 101 8.09 4.94 -7.81
N LEU A 102 6.85 5.38 -7.73
CA LEU A 102 5.88 4.85 -6.75
C LEU A 102 5.62 3.35 -6.97
N VAL A 103 5.51 2.92 -8.22
CA VAL A 103 5.38 1.49 -8.58
C VAL A 103 6.66 0.72 -8.23
N ALA A 104 7.84 1.30 -8.47
CA ALA A 104 9.12 0.73 -8.07
C ALA A 104 9.21 0.55 -6.54
N LYS A 105 8.60 1.43 -5.73
CA LYS A 105 8.47 1.25 -4.28
C LYS A 105 7.47 0.16 -3.88
N PHE A 106 6.43 -0.08 -4.69
CA PHE A 106 5.44 -1.12 -4.41
C PHE A 106 6.01 -2.53 -4.55
N ILE A 107 6.83 -2.81 -5.57
CA ILE A 107 7.35 -4.16 -5.86
C ILE A 107 8.11 -4.78 -4.66
N PRO A 108 9.13 -4.11 -4.07
CA PRO A 108 9.88 -4.61 -2.90
C PRO A 108 9.19 -4.32 -1.55
N GLU A 109 7.99 -3.73 -1.58
CA GLU A 109 7.17 -3.42 -0.41
C GLU A 109 7.84 -2.45 0.60
N ILE A 110 8.63 -1.48 0.11
CA ILE A 110 9.39 -0.53 0.94
C ILE A 110 8.49 0.21 1.94
N ILE A 111 7.34 0.68 1.46
CA ILE A 111 6.35 1.42 2.28
C ILE A 111 5.86 0.57 3.46
N GLY A 112 5.65 -0.74 3.26
CA GLY A 112 5.19 -1.64 4.32
C GLY A 112 6.23 -1.79 5.43
N LYS A 113 7.50 -1.99 5.05
CA LYS A 113 8.63 -2.11 5.98
C LYS A 113 8.87 -0.83 6.76
N GLU A 114 8.74 0.32 6.11
CA GLU A 114 8.91 1.61 6.76
C GLU A 114 7.81 1.89 7.79
N ILE A 115 6.56 1.55 7.46
CA ILE A 115 5.45 1.60 8.41
C ILE A 115 5.72 0.69 9.61
N GLU A 116 6.23 -0.54 9.39
CA GLU A 116 6.58 -1.45 10.48
C GLU A 116 7.61 -0.81 11.42
N LYS A 117 8.70 -0.26 10.87
CA LYS A 117 9.75 0.42 11.67
C LYS A 117 9.19 1.60 12.48
N ALA A 118 8.38 2.45 11.86
CA ALA A 118 7.85 3.65 12.50
C ALA A 118 6.77 3.37 13.56
N THR A 119 6.13 2.20 13.52
CA THR A 119 5.05 1.83 14.45
C THR A 119 5.51 0.99 15.64
N GLN A 120 6.75 0.47 15.62
CA GLN A 120 7.32 -0.32 16.72
C GLN A 120 7.24 0.39 18.08
N GLY A 121 7.36 1.73 18.12
CA GLY A 121 7.24 2.51 19.35
C GLY A 121 5.83 2.58 19.95
N ILE A 122 4.79 2.31 19.16
CA ILE A 122 3.38 2.29 19.62
C ILE A 122 2.96 0.84 19.95
N TYR A 123 3.09 -0.04 18.96
CA TYR A 123 2.79 -1.45 19.08
C TYR A 123 3.53 -2.22 17.97
N PRO A 124 4.17 -3.37 18.26
CA PRO A 124 4.84 -4.13 17.21
C PRO A 124 3.84 -4.67 16.19
N LEU A 125 4.05 -4.36 14.92
CA LEU A 125 3.24 -4.87 13.81
C LEU A 125 3.96 -6.01 13.08
N GLN A 126 3.20 -6.76 12.30
CA GLN A 126 3.66 -7.75 11.35
C GLN A 126 2.76 -7.70 10.12
N ASN A 127 3.24 -8.24 9.00
CA ASN A 127 2.45 -8.39 7.78
C ASN A 127 1.79 -7.06 7.33
N VAL A 128 2.58 -5.99 7.32
CA VAL A 128 2.14 -4.68 6.85
C VAL A 128 2.30 -4.60 5.33
N PHE A 129 1.18 -4.46 4.62
CA PHE A 129 1.16 -4.44 3.17
C PHE A 129 0.25 -3.35 2.62
N ILE A 130 0.54 -2.92 1.39
CA ILE A 130 -0.44 -2.22 0.57
C ILE A 130 -1.35 -3.28 -0.04
N ARG A 131 -2.57 -3.35 0.47
CA ARG A 131 -3.59 -4.32 0.07
C ARG A 131 -4.07 -4.07 -1.36
N LYS A 132 -4.35 -2.80 -1.67
CA LYS A 132 -4.96 -2.41 -2.94
C LYS A 132 -4.56 -0.99 -3.32
N VAL A 133 -4.38 -0.75 -4.61
CA VAL A 133 -4.17 0.56 -5.22
C VAL A 133 -5.23 0.75 -6.29
N LYS A 134 -5.97 1.86 -6.22
CA LYS A 134 -6.94 2.26 -7.23
C LYS A 134 -6.53 3.60 -7.84
N THR A 135 -6.47 3.70 -9.16
CA THR A 135 -6.39 5.01 -9.83
C THR A 135 -7.77 5.65 -9.83
N LEU A 136 -7.89 6.82 -9.19
CA LEU A 136 -9.12 7.62 -9.15
C LEU A 136 -9.18 8.58 -10.35
N ARG A 137 -8.06 9.23 -10.66
CA ARG A 137 -7.93 10.17 -11.77
C ARG A 137 -6.57 10.00 -12.42
N ALA A 138 -6.58 9.87 -13.73
CA ALA A 138 -5.38 9.97 -14.55
C ALA A 138 -5.30 11.40 -15.14
N PRO A 139 -4.08 11.96 -15.32
CA PRO A 139 -3.88 13.17 -16.09
C PRO A 139 -4.22 12.93 -17.57
N LYS A 140 -4.20 14.00 -18.37
CA LYS A 140 -4.38 13.87 -19.82
C LYS A 140 -3.19 13.09 -20.38
N VAL A 141 -3.47 12.14 -21.28
CA VAL A 141 -2.44 11.30 -21.90
C VAL A 141 -1.47 12.18 -22.68
N ASP A 142 -0.18 12.01 -22.39
CA ASP A 142 0.93 12.64 -23.09
C ASP A 142 1.83 11.53 -23.63
N VAL A 143 1.98 11.47 -24.95
CA VAL A 143 2.70 10.41 -25.65
C VAL A 143 4.19 10.43 -25.30
N GLY A 144 4.75 11.62 -25.01
CA GLY A 144 6.17 11.75 -24.63
C GLY A 144 6.47 11.04 -23.31
N LYS A 145 5.66 11.29 -22.29
CA LYS A 145 5.78 10.66 -20.97
C LYS A 145 5.48 9.16 -20.97
N LEU A 146 4.84 8.66 -22.02
CA LEU A 146 4.48 7.24 -22.12
C LEU A 146 5.62 6.39 -22.68
N LEU A 147 6.53 7.02 -23.42
CA LEU A 147 7.71 6.41 -24.00
C LEU A 147 8.93 6.46 -23.08
N GLU A 148 8.87 7.28 -22.02
CA GLU A 148 9.84 7.34 -20.90
C GLU A 148 9.65 6.22 -19.89
#